data_AF-A0A958N3R7-F1
#
_entry.id   AF-A0A958N3R7-F1
#
_cell.length_a   1.000
_cell.length_b   1.000
_cell.length_c   1.000
_cell.angle_alpha   90.00
_cell.angle_beta   90.00
_cell.angle_gamma   90.00
#
_symmetry.space_group_name_H-M   'P 1'
#
loop_
_entity.id
_entity.type
_entity.pdbx_description
1 polymer ?
#
loop_
_entity_poly.entity_id
_entity_poly.type
_entity_poly.pdbx_seq_one_letter_code
_entity_poly.pdbx_strand_id
1 'polypeptide(L)'
;MTKTSMWIGFLTILVFIAMALMGYLGRDISQITKPPDLLFSYSPDYVDSFLTIIGTNGRLAYQASAMVDLVYMFIYTALLIIVSFKIFKPIFKNKKYVIILSAFPVVILLFDLVETGGMLISTFSYPSIPKGLDVIIATATTFKWSLVIMLLTFWLVAIIVKRVFIRNKNTI
;
A
#
# COMPACT_ATOMS: atom_id res chain seq x y z
N MET A 1 -3.34 27.52 11.83
CA MET A 1 -2.93 26.20 11.30
C MET A 1 -1.76 25.69 12.12
N THR A 2 -1.81 24.48 12.69
CA THR A 2 -0.66 23.93 13.45
C THR A 2 0.46 23.52 12.49
N LYS A 3 1.74 23.57 12.89
CA LYS A 3 2.86 23.05 12.07
C LYS A 3 2.60 21.60 11.62
N THR A 4 1.98 20.79 12.46
CA THR A 4 1.59 19.40 12.16
C THR A 4 0.53 19.28 11.05
N SER A 5 -0.44 20.20 10.98
CA SER A 5 -1.40 20.22 9.87
C SER A 5 -0.77 20.62 8.53
N MET A 6 0.29 21.43 8.55
CA MET A 6 1.01 21.84 7.34
C MET A 6 1.80 20.67 6.72
N TRP A 7 2.51 19.90 7.55
CA TRP A 7 3.24 18.70 7.10
C TRP A 7 2.35 17.62 6.53
N ILE A 8 1.17 17.41 7.11
CA ILE A 8 0.20 16.44 6.58
C ILE A 8 -0.35 16.91 5.24
N GLY A 9 -0.64 18.20 5.09
CA GLY A 9 -1.02 18.79 3.80
C GLY A 9 0.05 18.56 2.75
N PHE A 10 1.31 18.85 3.07
CA PHE A 10 2.45 18.64 2.18
C PHE A 10 2.63 17.16 1.77
N LEU A 11 2.61 16.24 2.74
CA LEU A 11 2.71 14.80 2.45
C LEU A 11 1.52 14.30 1.61
N THR A 12 0.32 14.81 1.85
CA THR A 12 -0.87 14.49 1.04
C THR A 12 -0.67 14.95 -0.42
N ILE A 13 -0.12 16.16 -0.63
CA ILE A 13 0.20 16.67 -1.96
C ILE A 13 1.24 15.78 -2.65
N LEU A 14 2.29 15.35 -1.94
CA LEU A 14 3.28 14.42 -2.50
C LEU A 14 2.66 13.09 -2.91
N VAL A 15 1.71 12.56 -2.13
CA VAL A 15 0.96 11.36 -2.51
C VAL A 15 0.15 11.59 -3.78
N PHE A 16 -0.55 12.72 -3.90
CA PHE A 16 -1.31 13.03 -5.12
C PHE A 16 -0.40 13.17 -6.35
N ILE A 17 0.76 13.82 -6.21
CA ILE A 17 1.73 13.94 -7.30
C ILE A 17 2.28 12.56 -7.70
N ALA A 18 2.62 11.73 -6.72
CA ALA A 18 3.11 10.37 -6.98
C ALA A 18 2.03 9.50 -7.67
N MET A 19 0.77 9.56 -7.23
CA MET A 19 -0.34 8.87 -7.88
C MET A 19 -0.56 9.36 -9.32
N ALA A 20 -0.46 10.67 -9.57
CA ALA A 20 -0.56 11.24 -10.90
C ALA A 20 0.58 10.78 -11.81
N LEU A 21 1.81 10.72 -11.29
CA LEU A 21 2.98 10.20 -12.00
C LEU A 21 2.85 8.71 -12.30
N MET A 22 2.38 7.89 -11.35
CA MET A 22 2.13 6.46 -11.55
C MET A 22 1.04 6.23 -12.60
N GLY A 23 -0.08 6.96 -12.51
CA GLY A 23 -1.14 6.88 -13.50
C GLY A 23 -0.69 7.31 -14.91
N TYR A 24 0.28 8.23 -14.99
CA TYR A 24 0.90 8.63 -16.25
C TYR A 24 1.86 7.56 -16.79
N LEU A 25 2.75 7.02 -15.96
CA LEU A 25 3.76 6.03 -16.36
C LEU A 25 3.18 4.63 -16.62
N GLY A 26 2.12 4.24 -15.92
CA GLY A 26 1.44 2.95 -16.06
C GLY A 26 0.27 2.95 -17.05
N ARG A 27 0.01 4.06 -17.75
CA ARG A 27 -1.18 4.23 -18.59
C ARG A 27 -1.24 3.21 -19.73
N ASP A 28 -0.11 2.94 -20.37
CA ASP A 28 -0.05 2.01 -21.51
C ASP A 28 -0.18 0.55 -21.05
N ILE A 29 0.39 0.21 -19.89
CA ILE A 29 0.33 -1.15 -19.33
C ILE A 29 -1.10 -1.48 -18.89
N SER A 30 -1.75 -0.57 -18.17
CA SER A 30 -3.10 -0.74 -17.62
C SER A 30 -4.19 -0.83 -18.68
N GLN A 31 -3.94 -0.33 -19.91
CA GLN A 31 -4.83 -0.51 -21.06
C GLN A 31 -4.75 -1.92 -21.66
N ILE A 32 -3.61 -2.59 -21.51
CA ILE A 32 -3.38 -3.93 -22.06
C ILE A 32 -3.86 -5.00 -21.08
N THR A 33 -3.45 -4.89 -19.82
CA THR A 33 -3.83 -5.84 -18.76
C THR A 33 -3.65 -5.20 -17.39
N LYS A 34 -4.29 -5.76 -16.36
CA LYS A 34 -4.20 -5.22 -15.00
C LYS A 34 -2.87 -5.60 -14.35
N PRO A 35 -2.08 -4.62 -13.87
CA PRO A 35 -0.92 -4.89 -13.02
C PRO A 35 -1.27 -5.81 -11.82
N PRO A 36 -0.43 -6.81 -11.49
CA PRO A 36 -0.69 -7.74 -10.39
C PRO A 36 -0.92 -7.06 -9.04
N ASP A 37 -0.21 -5.96 -8.77
CA ASP A 37 -0.29 -5.15 -7.54
C ASP A 37 -1.68 -4.52 -7.32
N LEU A 38 -2.44 -4.29 -8.40
CA LEU A 38 -3.81 -3.74 -8.36
C LEU A 38 -4.89 -4.80 -8.16
N LEU A 39 -4.52 -6.09 -8.17
CA LEU A 39 -5.44 -7.19 -7.94
C LEU A 39 -5.45 -7.55 -6.45
N PHE A 40 -6.63 -7.88 -5.92
CA PHE A 40 -6.74 -8.37 -4.54
C PHE A 40 -6.00 -9.70 -4.35
N SER A 41 -6.14 -10.61 -5.32
CA SER A 41 -5.51 -11.93 -5.36
C SER A 41 -5.50 -12.44 -6.81
N TYR A 42 -4.58 -13.35 -7.14
CA TYR A 42 -4.44 -13.98 -8.45
C TYR A 42 -3.67 -15.31 -8.35
N SER A 43 -3.77 -16.15 -9.38
CA SER A 43 -3.00 -17.40 -9.47
C SER A 43 -1.52 -17.12 -9.76
N PRO A 44 -0.56 -17.90 -9.21
CA PRO A 44 0.88 -17.69 -9.47
C PRO A 44 1.23 -17.54 -10.96
N ASP A 45 0.62 -18.35 -11.83
CA ASP A 45 0.79 -18.31 -13.29
C ASP A 45 0.42 -16.97 -13.96
N TYR A 46 -0.31 -16.10 -13.24
CA TYR A 46 -0.67 -14.77 -13.73
C TYR A 46 0.55 -13.87 -13.93
N VAL A 47 1.61 -14.03 -13.11
CA VAL A 47 2.84 -13.22 -13.25
C VAL A 47 3.49 -13.47 -14.61
N ASP A 48 3.67 -14.74 -14.98
CA ASP A 48 4.24 -15.13 -16.27
C ASP A 48 3.35 -14.67 -17.43
N SER A 49 2.04 -14.88 -17.31
CA SER A 49 1.05 -14.43 -18.31
C SER A 49 1.09 -12.92 -18.50
N PHE A 50 1.14 -12.16 -17.40
CA PHE A 50 1.24 -10.70 -17.41
C PHE A 50 2.52 -10.23 -18.11
N LEU A 51 3.67 -10.80 -17.73
CA LEU A 51 4.98 -10.45 -18.31
C LEU A 51 5.10 -10.83 -19.79
N THR A 52 4.41 -11.89 -20.22
CA THR A 52 4.26 -12.28 -21.61
C THR A 52 3.46 -11.21 -22.38
N ILE A 53 2.26 -10.88 -21.87
CA ILE A 53 1.31 -9.97 -22.52
C ILE A 53 1.90 -8.58 -22.73
N ILE A 54 2.56 -8.01 -21.72
CA ILE A 54 3.12 -6.65 -21.81
C ILE A 54 4.39 -6.58 -22.67
N GLY A 55 5.01 -7.73 -22.97
CA GLY A 55 6.21 -7.83 -23.80
C GLY A 55 7.41 -7.07 -23.25
N THR A 56 8.47 -6.95 -24.07
CA THR A 56 9.73 -6.34 -23.64
C THR A 56 9.58 -4.87 -23.26
N ASN A 57 8.88 -4.08 -24.08
CA ASN A 57 8.68 -2.66 -23.81
C ASN A 57 7.81 -2.43 -22.56
N GLY A 58 6.75 -3.22 -22.39
CA GLY A 58 5.90 -3.13 -21.21
C GLY A 58 6.63 -3.55 -19.93
N ARG A 59 7.55 -4.52 -19.99
CA ARG A 59 8.40 -4.87 -18.84
C ARG A 59 9.33 -3.71 -18.42
N LEU A 60 9.94 -3.01 -19.38
CA LEU A 60 10.77 -1.83 -19.08
C LEU A 60 9.94 -0.69 -18.47
N ALA A 61 8.75 -0.43 -19.01
CA ALA A 61 7.82 0.55 -18.44
C ALA A 61 7.36 0.14 -17.03
N TYR A 62 7.09 -1.15 -16.82
CA TYR A 62 6.69 -1.68 -15.51
C TYR A 62 7.81 -1.51 -14.48
N GLN A 63 9.07 -1.80 -14.85
CA GLN A 63 10.24 -1.59 -13.99
C GLN A 63 10.36 -0.13 -13.55
N ALA A 64 10.20 0.82 -14.48
CA ALA A 64 10.21 2.24 -14.16
C ALA A 64 9.09 2.61 -13.18
N SER A 65 7.87 2.12 -13.41
CA SER A 65 6.73 2.35 -12.50
C SER A 65 6.97 1.73 -11.11
N ALA A 66 7.48 0.49 -11.05
CA ALA A 66 7.76 -0.22 -9.80
C ALA A 66 8.88 0.44 -8.99
N MET A 67 9.88 1.08 -9.64
CA MET A 67 10.88 1.91 -8.95
C MET A 67 10.25 3.14 -8.28
N VAL A 68 9.27 3.79 -8.93
CA VAL A 68 8.51 4.89 -8.32
C VAL A 68 7.67 4.36 -7.15
N ASP A 69 7.10 3.18 -7.30
CA ASP A 69 6.29 2.52 -6.27
C ASP A 69 7.08 2.21 -5.00
N LEU A 70 8.34 1.80 -5.12
CA LEU A 70 9.26 1.64 -3.98
C LEU A 70 9.41 2.93 -3.16
N VAL A 71 9.46 4.11 -3.78
CA VAL A 71 9.53 5.38 -3.03
C VAL A 71 8.17 5.72 -2.43
N TYR A 72 7.11 5.51 -3.20
CA TYR A 72 5.75 5.82 -2.81
C TYR A 72 5.29 5.03 -1.59
N MET A 73 5.57 3.73 -1.51
CA MET A 73 5.15 2.88 -0.41
C MET A 73 5.68 3.36 0.95
N PHE A 74 6.90 3.92 1.03
CA PHE A 74 7.43 4.48 2.28
C PHE A 74 6.70 5.77 2.68
N ILE A 75 6.47 6.67 1.72
CA ILE A 75 5.75 7.93 1.96
C ILE A 75 4.32 7.64 2.41
N TYR A 76 3.65 6.73 1.70
CA TYR A 76 2.29 6.31 1.99
C TYR A 76 2.21 5.63 3.37
N THR A 77 3.15 4.74 3.70
CA THR A 77 3.21 4.09 5.01
C THR A 77 3.38 5.09 6.15
N ALA A 78 4.28 6.08 6.00
CA ALA A 78 4.46 7.13 7.00
C ALA A 78 3.16 7.92 7.24
N LEU A 79 2.43 8.23 6.17
CA LEU A 79 1.12 8.88 6.25
C LEU A 79 0.08 8.01 6.97
N LEU A 80 0.00 6.72 6.63
CA LEU A 80 -0.90 5.78 7.29
C LEU A 80 -0.61 5.69 8.80
N ILE A 81 0.66 5.70 9.20
CA ILE A 81 1.06 5.71 10.62
C ILE A 81 0.57 6.99 11.31
N ILE A 82 0.77 8.16 10.69
CA ILE A 82 0.32 9.45 11.25
C ILE A 82 -1.19 9.50 11.39
N VAL A 83 -1.93 9.05 10.38
CA VAL A 83 -3.40 8.99 10.40
C VAL A 83 -3.87 8.03 11.48
N SER A 84 -3.30 6.82 11.54
CA SER A 84 -3.60 5.82 12.56
C SER A 84 -3.39 6.38 13.97
N PHE A 85 -2.27 7.07 14.20
CA PHE A 85 -1.97 7.70 15.48
C PHE A 85 -3.03 8.73 15.88
N LYS A 86 -3.49 9.57 14.93
CA LYS A 86 -4.55 10.55 15.20
C LYS A 86 -5.91 9.91 15.49
N ILE A 87 -6.21 8.77 14.86
CA ILE A 87 -7.46 8.03 15.06
C ILE A 87 -7.44 7.31 16.42
N PHE A 88 -6.36 6.61 16.76
CA PHE A 88 -6.28 5.77 17.95
C PHE A 88 -5.93 6.54 19.24
N LYS A 89 -5.13 7.62 19.17
CA LYS A 89 -4.74 8.43 20.35
C LYS A 89 -5.91 8.88 21.23
N PRO A 90 -7.03 9.40 20.72
CA PRO A 90 -8.14 9.83 21.58
C PRO A 90 -8.92 8.68 22.21
N ILE A 91 -8.76 7.45 21.74
CA ILE A 91 -9.57 6.29 22.16
C ILE A 91 -8.84 5.51 23.26
N PHE A 92 -7.55 5.25 23.07
CA PHE A 92 -6.76 4.46 24.01
C PHE A 92 -6.00 5.34 24.99
N LYS A 93 -6.24 5.15 26.30
CA LYS A 93 -5.46 5.81 27.35
C LYS A 93 -4.02 5.27 27.45
N ASN A 94 -3.83 3.99 27.14
CA ASN A 94 -2.53 3.35 27.20
C ASN A 94 -1.72 3.66 25.93
N LYS A 95 -0.61 4.40 26.10
CA LYS A 95 0.30 4.79 25.02
C LYS A 95 0.85 3.59 24.24
N LYS A 96 1.06 2.44 24.87
CA LYS A 96 1.57 1.22 24.21
C LYS A 96 0.64 0.74 23.09
N TYR A 97 -0.67 0.70 23.34
CA TYR A 97 -1.64 0.29 22.32
C TYR A 97 -1.72 1.29 21.18
N VAL A 98 -1.65 2.59 21.48
CA VAL A 98 -1.60 3.63 20.44
C VAL A 98 -0.40 3.42 19.53
N ILE A 99 0.80 3.20 20.10
CA ILE A 99 2.03 3.01 19.31
C ILE A 99 1.94 1.75 18.45
N ILE A 100 1.58 0.60 19.04
CA ILE A 100 1.51 -0.68 18.32
C ILE A 100 0.49 -0.62 17.18
N LEU A 101 -0.74 -0.17 17.46
CA LEU A 101 -1.79 -0.09 16.43
C LEU A 101 -1.46 0.94 15.34
N SER A 102 -0.77 2.02 15.70
CA SER A 102 -0.36 3.03 14.71
C SER A 102 0.82 2.58 13.86
N ALA A 103 1.65 1.66 14.35
CA ALA A 103 2.75 1.06 13.61
C ALA A 103 2.32 -0.11 12.71
N PHE A 104 1.06 -0.55 12.79
CA PHE A 104 0.51 -1.63 11.97
C PHE A 104 0.77 -1.49 10.45
N PRO A 105 0.71 -0.27 9.84
CA PRO A 105 1.05 -0.10 8.42
C PRO A 105 2.46 -0.57 8.02
N VAL A 106 3.40 -0.69 8.97
CA VAL A 106 4.73 -1.24 8.69
C VAL A 106 4.64 -2.70 8.23
N VAL A 107 3.69 -3.48 8.76
CA VAL A 107 3.50 -4.88 8.32
C VAL A 107 2.99 -4.91 6.88
N ILE A 108 2.10 -3.98 6.50
CA ILE A 108 1.61 -3.83 5.12
C ILE A 108 2.79 -3.53 4.18
N LEU A 109 3.66 -2.58 4.56
CA LEU A 109 4.86 -2.22 3.79
C LEU A 109 5.79 -3.43 3.56
N LEU A 110 5.95 -4.33 4.53
CA LEU A 110 6.79 -5.51 4.35
C LEU A 110 6.26 -6.43 3.23
N PHE A 111 4.94 -6.64 3.17
CA PHE A 111 4.34 -7.44 2.08
C PHE A 111 4.37 -6.70 0.74
N ASP A 112 4.23 -5.38 0.75
CA ASP A 112 4.39 -4.53 -0.44
C ASP A 112 5.81 -4.62 -1.01
N LEU A 113 6.84 -4.56 -0.16
CA LEU A 113 8.23 -4.73 -0.56
C LEU A 113 8.52 -6.11 -1.17
N VAL A 114 7.94 -7.18 -0.60
CA VAL A 114 8.08 -8.53 -1.15
C VAL A 114 7.42 -8.64 -2.52
N GLU A 115 6.24 -8.02 -2.67
CA GLU A 115 5.46 -8.05 -3.91
C GLU A 115 6.12 -7.23 -5.01
N THR A 116 6.33 -5.93 -4.82
CA THR A 116 6.98 -5.04 -5.79
C THR A 116 8.42 -5.48 -6.07
N GLY A 117 9.17 -5.90 -5.05
CA GLY A 117 10.53 -6.43 -5.19
C GLY A 117 10.58 -7.74 -5.98
N GLY A 118 9.67 -8.67 -5.70
CA GLY A 118 9.55 -9.93 -6.43
C GLY A 118 9.12 -9.72 -7.89
N MET A 119 8.20 -8.78 -8.14
CA MET A 119 7.81 -8.40 -9.50
C MET A 119 8.99 -7.80 -10.29
N LEU A 120 9.80 -6.94 -9.66
CA LEU A 120 11.03 -6.43 -10.28
C LEU A 120 11.99 -7.55 -10.65
N ILE A 121 12.28 -8.47 -9.72
CA ILE A 121 13.13 -9.65 -10.00
C ILE A 121 12.57 -10.47 -11.16
N SER A 122 11.26 -10.69 -11.19
CA SER A 122 10.58 -11.42 -12.26
C SER A 122 10.73 -10.73 -13.61
N THR A 123 10.60 -9.40 -13.66
CA THR A 123 10.79 -8.64 -14.91
C THR A 123 12.22 -8.68 -15.45
N PHE A 124 13.23 -8.66 -14.57
CA PHE A 124 14.64 -8.76 -14.97
C PHE A 124 15.06 -10.18 -15.38
N SER A 125 14.41 -11.19 -14.81
CA SER A 125 14.75 -12.60 -15.04
C SER A 125 13.94 -13.24 -16.17
N TYR A 126 12.87 -12.58 -16.63
CA TYR A 126 11.98 -13.11 -17.66
C TYR A 126 12.71 -13.47 -18.96
N PRO A 127 12.48 -14.64 -19.59
CA PRO A 127 11.44 -15.64 -19.30
C PRO A 127 11.80 -16.67 -18.21
N SER A 128 12.99 -16.59 -17.63
CA SER A 128 13.50 -17.54 -16.64
C SER A 128 13.21 -17.08 -15.20
N ILE A 129 11.93 -16.93 -14.84
CA ILE A 129 11.52 -16.52 -13.49
C ILE A 129 11.99 -17.57 -12.45
N PRO A 130 12.62 -17.14 -11.33
CA PRO A 130 13.01 -18.07 -10.27
C PRO A 130 11.84 -18.92 -9.76
N LYS A 131 12.06 -20.23 -9.63
CA LYS A 131 11.01 -21.18 -9.23
C LYS A 131 10.39 -20.80 -7.88
N GLY A 132 9.07 -20.65 -7.85
CA GLY A 132 8.29 -20.35 -6.64
C GLY A 132 8.24 -18.87 -6.27
N LEU A 133 8.93 -17.99 -7.01
CA LEU A 133 8.86 -16.55 -6.77
C LEU A 133 7.46 -16.01 -7.06
N ASP A 134 6.82 -16.47 -8.14
CA ASP A 134 5.43 -16.22 -8.50
C ASP A 134 4.44 -16.54 -7.37
N VAL A 135 4.63 -17.67 -6.68
CA VAL A 135 3.82 -18.05 -5.52
C VAL A 135 4.02 -17.08 -4.36
N ILE A 136 5.27 -16.67 -4.09
CA ILE A 136 5.60 -15.70 -3.05
C ILE A 136 4.94 -14.36 -3.33
N ILE A 137 5.05 -13.86 -4.57
CA ILE A 137 4.45 -12.57 -4.97
C ILE A 137 2.92 -12.64 -4.81
N ALA A 138 2.25 -13.64 -5.39
CA ALA A 138 0.79 -13.78 -5.30
C ALA A 138 0.29 -13.87 -3.85
N THR A 139 1.02 -14.62 -3.01
CA THR A 139 0.73 -14.74 -1.59
C THR A 139 0.93 -13.41 -0.88
N ALA A 140 2.02 -12.70 -1.16
CA ALA A 140 2.30 -11.39 -0.59
C ALA A 140 1.25 -10.35 -0.97
N THR A 141 0.80 -10.31 -2.24
CA THR A 141 -0.30 -9.44 -2.68
C THR A 141 -1.57 -9.70 -1.86
N THR A 142 -1.94 -10.96 -1.67
CA THR A 142 -3.17 -11.34 -0.95
C THR A 142 -3.07 -10.94 0.54
N PHE A 143 -1.92 -11.16 1.18
CA PHE A 143 -1.69 -10.73 2.57
C PHE A 143 -1.70 -9.21 2.69
N LYS A 144 -1.02 -8.49 1.80
CA LYS A 144 -1.01 -7.02 1.75
C LYS A 144 -2.43 -6.47 1.79
N TRP A 145 -3.28 -6.88 0.85
CA TRP A 145 -4.65 -6.37 0.76
C TRP A 145 -5.52 -6.79 1.95
N SER A 146 -5.34 -8.01 2.47
CA SER A 146 -6.04 -8.45 3.68
C SER A 146 -5.69 -7.58 4.89
N LEU A 147 -4.42 -7.22 5.04
CA LEU A 147 -3.95 -6.32 6.11
C LEU A 147 -4.46 -4.88 5.90
N VAL A 148 -4.52 -4.38 4.67
CA VAL A 148 -5.13 -3.08 4.34
C VAL A 148 -6.60 -3.05 4.77
N ILE A 149 -7.39 -4.07 4.41
CA ILE A 149 -8.80 -4.18 4.81
C ILE A 149 -8.93 -4.22 6.34
N MET A 150 -8.05 -4.96 7.02
CA MET A 150 -8.05 -5.02 8.48
C MET A 150 -7.74 -3.65 9.12
N LEU A 151 -6.76 -2.91 8.59
CA LEU A 151 -6.44 -1.55 9.05
C LEU A 151 -7.64 -0.60 8.88
N LEU A 152 -8.28 -0.62 7.71
CA LEU A 152 -9.45 0.20 7.44
C LEU A 152 -10.62 -0.15 8.37
N THR A 153 -10.80 -1.44 8.67
CA THR A 153 -11.80 -1.90 9.64
C THR A 153 -11.50 -1.38 11.04
N PHE A 154 -10.23 -1.43 11.49
CA PHE A 154 -9.84 -0.85 12.78
C PHE A 154 -10.06 0.66 12.84
N TRP A 155 -9.78 1.38 11.77
CA TRP A 155 -10.06 2.82 11.68
C TRP A 155 -11.56 3.10 11.79
N LEU A 156 -12.39 2.35 11.07
CA LEU A 156 -13.85 2.51 11.10
C LEU A 156 -14.40 2.28 12.51
N VAL A 157 -14.04 1.17 13.15
CA VAL A 157 -14.44 0.85 14.53
C VAL A 157 -13.99 1.94 15.49
N ALA A 158 -12.74 2.41 15.38
CA ALA A 158 -12.21 3.48 16.20
C ALA A 158 -13.00 4.78 16.05
N ILE A 159 -13.35 5.17 14.82
CA ILE A 159 -14.15 6.37 14.54
C ILE A 159 -15.55 6.25 15.15
N ILE A 160 -16.19 5.08 15.02
CA ILE A 160 -17.51 4.81 15.61
C ILE A 160 -17.44 4.92 17.14
N VAL A 161 -16.48 4.25 17.78
CA VAL A 161 -16.29 4.30 19.23
C VAL A 161 -16.08 5.73 19.71
N LYS A 162 -15.24 6.50 19.01
CA LYS A 162 -15.01 7.92 19.32
C LYS A 162 -16.30 8.74 19.21
N ARG A 163 -17.13 8.52 18.18
CA ARG A 163 -18.38 9.27 17.99
C ARG A 163 -19.43 8.92 19.04
N VAL A 164 -19.60 7.64 19.37
CA VAL A 164 -20.65 7.17 20.28
C VAL A 164 -20.30 7.45 21.75
N PHE A 165 -19.08 7.11 22.18
CA PHE A 165 -18.76 7.08 23.61
C PHE A 165 -18.02 8.33 24.12
N ILE A 166 -17.24 9.00 23.27
CA ILE A 166 -16.41 10.14 23.70
C ILE A 166 -17.17 11.46 23.57
N ARG A 167 -18.01 11.63 22.52
CA ARG A 167 -18.81 12.86 22.34
C ARG A 167 -19.84 13.06 23.47
N ASN A 168 -20.47 11.97 23.94
CA ASN A 168 -21.47 12.02 25.01
C ASN A 168 -20.88 12.39 26.38
N LYS A 169 -19.57 12.23 26.61
CA LYS A 169 -18.92 12.63 27.87
C LYS A 169 -18.61 14.12 27.98
N ASN A 170 -18.68 14.87 26.87
CA ASN A 170 -18.44 16.32 26.86
C ASN A 170 -19.74 17.14 26.77
N THR A 171 -20.90 16.48 26.88
CA THR A 171 -22.24 17.10 26.78
C THR A 171 -23.08 16.95 28.05
N ILE A 172 -22.48 16.43 29.13
CA ILE A 172 -23.01 16.33 30.49
C ILE A 172 -22.05 17.09 31.39
#